data_AF-A0A6N1YGB7-F1
#
_entry.id   AF-A0A6N1YGB7-F1
#
_cell.length_a   1.000
_cell.length_b   1.000
_cell.length_c   1.000
_cell.angle_alpha   90.00
_cell.angle_beta   90.00
_cell.angle_gamma   90.00
#
_symmetry.space_group_name_H-M   'P 1'
#
loop_
_entity.id
_entity.type
_entity.pdbx_description
1 polymer ?
#
loop_
_entity_poly.entity_id
_entity_poly.type
_entity_poly.pdbx_seq_one_letter_code
_entity_poly.pdbx_strand_id
1 'polypeptide(L)'
;MLKDYIQLCWFKGEPHDLPVDRKFLWINISLYLLFGLFIQANISDPIEAFLQVFLEILITLIFMSVIVLKKDEGFYNFERFLTAILVCENFIYVLGLPLAFWFIFAKGSAVETYPIYIAGFLVFWSLAIIAYLLKELFEFSWQISTSLSILYFLLTYLGSLGLLLAIGI
;
A
#
# COMPACT_ATOMS: atom_id res chain seq x y z
N MET A 1 -17.56 2.20 -9.20
CA MET A 1 -16.12 2.54 -9.12
C MET A 1 -15.59 2.33 -7.71
N LEU A 2 -15.61 3.30 -6.78
CA LEU A 2 -14.97 3.13 -5.46
C LEU A 2 -15.46 1.90 -4.68
N LYS A 3 -16.78 1.63 -4.70
CA LYS A 3 -17.37 0.45 -4.04
C LYS A 3 -16.76 -0.86 -4.52
N ASP A 4 -16.54 -0.98 -5.83
CA ASP A 4 -16.05 -2.21 -6.46
C ASP A 4 -14.59 -2.45 -6.05
N TYR A 5 -13.79 -1.38 -5.97
CA TYR A 5 -12.42 -1.44 -5.46
C TYR A 5 -12.34 -1.73 -3.94
N ILE A 6 -13.20 -1.14 -3.11
CA ILE A 6 -13.19 -1.37 -1.66
C ILE A 6 -13.56 -2.82 -1.31
N GLN A 7 -14.41 -3.47 -2.11
CA GLN A 7 -14.72 -4.88 -1.90
C GLN A 7 -13.47 -5.78 -1.94
N LEU A 8 -12.47 -5.40 -2.75
CA LEU A 8 -11.19 -6.12 -2.85
C LEU A 8 -10.43 -6.12 -1.53
N CYS A 9 -10.53 -5.03 -0.74
CA CYS A 9 -9.94 -4.94 0.60
C CYS A 9 -10.52 -5.95 1.59
N TRP A 10 -11.66 -6.56 1.24
CA TRP A 10 -12.35 -7.59 2.01
C TRP A 10 -12.34 -8.95 1.31
N PHE A 11 -11.42 -9.17 0.36
CA PHE A 11 -11.31 -10.41 -0.41
C PHE A 11 -12.57 -10.75 -1.20
N LYS A 12 -13.29 -9.72 -1.66
CA LYS A 12 -14.54 -9.85 -2.43
C LYS A 12 -14.42 -9.10 -3.75
N GLY A 13 -15.14 -9.58 -4.76
CA GLY A 13 -15.19 -8.96 -6.08
C GLY A 13 -14.15 -9.52 -7.04
N GLU A 14 -14.43 -9.35 -8.33
CA GLU A 14 -13.59 -9.84 -9.43
C GLU A 14 -12.70 -8.71 -9.95
N PRO A 15 -11.37 -8.81 -9.76
CA PRO A 15 -10.47 -7.71 -10.12
C PRO A 15 -10.36 -7.46 -11.64
N HIS A 16 -10.75 -8.43 -12.47
CA HIS A 16 -10.73 -8.33 -13.93
C HIS A 16 -11.84 -7.46 -14.52
N ASP A 17 -12.91 -7.17 -13.78
CA ASP A 17 -14.02 -6.33 -14.27
C ASP A 17 -13.99 -4.90 -13.67
N LEU A 18 -12.83 -4.51 -13.13
CA LEU A 18 -12.70 -3.21 -12.50
C LEU A 18 -12.76 -2.06 -13.53
N PRO A 19 -13.56 -1.01 -13.26
CA PRO A 19 -13.66 0.14 -14.13
C PRO A 19 -12.37 0.96 -14.10
N VAL A 20 -11.80 1.26 -15.27
CA VAL A 20 -10.56 2.04 -15.40
C VAL A 20 -10.89 3.50 -15.68
N ASP A 21 -10.42 4.41 -14.82
CA ASP A 21 -10.48 5.86 -15.02
C ASP A 21 -9.17 6.51 -14.54
N ARG A 22 -8.46 7.17 -15.46
CA ARG A 22 -7.21 7.88 -15.16
C ARG A 22 -7.36 8.95 -14.10
N LYS A 23 -8.50 9.66 -14.07
CA LYS A 23 -8.74 10.67 -13.03
C LYS A 23 -8.82 10.02 -11.66
N PHE A 24 -9.50 8.87 -11.58
CA PHE A 24 -9.59 8.10 -10.34
C PHE A 24 -8.23 7.56 -9.88
N LEU A 25 -7.36 7.12 -10.80
CA LEU A 25 -5.98 6.75 -10.47
C LEU A 25 -5.21 7.93 -9.84
N TRP A 26 -5.22 9.11 -10.48
CA TRP A 26 -4.53 10.30 -9.95
C TRP A 26 -5.07 10.77 -8.59
N ILE A 27 -6.38 10.64 -8.36
CA ILE A 27 -6.98 10.88 -7.05
C ILE A 27 -6.38 9.92 -6.02
N ASN A 28 -6.28 8.62 -6.32
CA ASN A 28 -5.72 7.64 -5.38
C ASN A 28 -4.22 7.83 -5.13
N ILE A 29 -3.44 8.22 -6.12
CA ILE A 29 -2.03 8.61 -5.93
C ILE A 29 -1.95 9.83 -4.98
N SER A 30 -2.83 10.81 -5.18
CA SER A 30 -2.86 12.02 -4.35
C SER A 30 -3.30 11.72 -2.90
N LEU A 31 -4.26 10.82 -2.72
CA LEU A 31 -4.68 10.34 -1.39
C LEU A 31 -3.55 9.54 -0.71
N TYR A 32 -2.83 8.71 -1.46
CA TYR A 32 -1.70 7.96 -0.95
C TYR A 32 -0.60 8.90 -0.45
N LEU A 33 -0.24 9.89 -1.26
CA LEU A 33 0.67 10.96 -0.86
C LEU A 33 0.15 11.68 0.39
N LEU A 34 -1.11 12.10 0.39
CA LEU A 34 -1.68 12.87 1.51
C LEU A 34 -1.64 12.08 2.83
N PHE A 35 -2.12 10.84 2.82
CA PHE A 35 -2.18 10.02 4.03
C PHE A 35 -0.79 9.51 4.46
N GLY A 36 0.03 9.07 3.50
CA GLY A 36 1.40 8.67 3.76
C GLY A 36 2.22 9.81 4.36
N LEU A 37 2.17 11.00 3.76
CA LEU A 37 2.86 12.19 4.30
C LEU A 37 2.33 12.56 5.68
N PHE A 38 1.01 12.51 5.88
CA PHE A 38 0.44 12.80 7.18
C PHE A 38 0.97 11.84 8.26
N ILE A 39 0.98 10.54 8.00
CA ILE A 39 1.48 9.56 8.96
C ILE A 39 3.00 9.74 9.17
N GLN A 40 3.78 9.80 8.09
CA GLN A 40 5.25 9.84 8.18
C GLN A 40 5.78 11.15 8.76
N ALA A 41 5.21 12.31 8.41
CA ALA A 41 5.67 13.61 8.94
C ALA A 41 5.35 13.78 10.44
N ASN A 42 4.52 12.92 11.03
CA ASN A 42 4.34 12.85 12.48
C ASN A 42 5.36 11.93 13.18
N ILE A 43 6.18 11.20 12.42
CA ILE A 43 7.17 10.24 12.91
C ILE A 43 8.60 10.74 12.64
N SER A 44 8.86 11.27 11.45
CA SER A 44 10.17 11.72 10.96
C SER A 44 10.16 13.17 10.48
N ASP A 45 11.33 13.69 10.10
CA ASP A 45 11.44 15.03 9.50
C ASP A 45 10.57 15.14 8.23
N PRO A 46 9.92 16.28 7.95
CA PRO A 46 9.06 16.43 6.77
C PRO A 46 9.76 16.11 5.43
N ILE A 47 11.06 16.35 5.30
CA ILE A 47 11.82 16.03 4.08
C ILE A 47 12.03 14.52 3.97
N GLU A 48 12.43 13.86 5.06
CA GLU A 48 12.55 12.41 5.15
C GLU A 48 11.22 11.74 4.82
N ALA A 49 10.14 12.19 5.45
CA ALA A 49 8.77 11.71 5.21
C ALA A 49 8.37 11.87 3.75
N PHE A 50 8.66 13.01 3.12
CA PHE A 50 8.36 13.23 1.72
C PHE A 50 9.11 12.28 0.80
N LEU A 51 10.42 12.15 1.00
CA LEU A 51 11.24 11.24 0.18
C LEU A 51 10.82 9.78 0.38
N GLN A 52 10.47 9.38 1.62
CA GLN A 52 10.01 8.03 1.90
C GLN A 52 8.73 7.70 1.12
N VAL A 53 7.69 8.51 1.26
CA VAL A 53 6.39 8.26 0.60
C VAL A 53 6.52 8.36 -0.92
N PHE A 54 7.38 9.26 -1.42
CA PHE A 54 7.68 9.33 -2.85
C PHE A 54 8.36 8.07 -3.37
N LEU A 55 9.34 7.53 -2.63
CA LEU A 55 10.00 6.27 -2.97
C LEU A 55 9.02 5.09 -2.90
N GLU A 56 8.12 5.05 -1.92
CA GLU A 56 7.08 4.03 -1.81
C GLU A 56 6.21 3.98 -3.09
N ILE A 57 5.79 5.14 -3.62
CA ILE A 57 5.05 5.22 -4.89
C ILE A 57 5.91 4.75 -6.07
N LEU A 58 7.17 5.18 -6.16
CA LEU A 58 8.06 4.76 -7.25
C LEU A 58 8.28 3.24 -7.25
N ILE A 59 8.52 2.66 -6.08
CA ILE A 59 8.68 1.21 -5.91
C ILE A 59 7.39 0.50 -6.33
N THR A 60 6.23 1.02 -5.94
CA THR A 60 4.93 0.48 -6.34
C THR A 60 4.73 0.50 -7.85
N LEU A 61 5.04 1.62 -8.51
CA LEU A 61 4.97 1.75 -9.96
C LEU A 61 5.92 0.76 -10.66
N ILE A 62 7.17 0.66 -10.21
CA ILE A 62 8.17 -0.25 -10.78
C ILE A 62 7.75 -1.70 -10.58
N PHE A 63 7.35 -2.07 -9.36
CA PHE A 63 6.93 -3.43 -9.04
C PHE A 63 5.78 -3.88 -9.92
N MET A 64 4.75 -3.04 -10.06
CA MET A 64 3.61 -3.34 -10.93
C MET A 64 3.98 -3.38 -12.40
N SER A 65 4.88 -2.49 -12.85
CA SER A 65 5.36 -2.49 -14.23
C SER A 65 6.08 -3.81 -14.55
N VAL A 66 6.93 -4.28 -13.65
CA VAL A 66 7.67 -5.54 -13.82
C VAL A 66 6.73 -6.74 -13.91
N ILE A 67 5.68 -6.80 -13.09
CA ILE A 67 4.72 -7.90 -13.12
C ILE A 67 3.92 -7.89 -14.43
N VAL A 68 3.38 -6.73 -14.82
CA VAL A 68 2.58 -6.61 -16.05
C VAL A 68 3.41 -6.94 -17.28
N LEU A 69 4.67 -6.49 -17.34
CA LEU A 69 5.58 -6.83 -18.45
C LEU A 69 5.89 -8.32 -18.52
N LYS A 70 6.01 -9.01 -17.38
CA LYS A 70 6.23 -10.46 -17.35
C LYS A 70 5.01 -11.28 -17.76
N LYS A 71 3.81 -10.73 -17.59
CA LYS A 71 2.54 -11.38 -17.90
C LYS A 71 1.99 -11.05 -19.30
N ASP A 72 2.63 -10.12 -20.00
CA ASP A 72 2.22 -9.63 -21.32
C ASP A 72 0.78 -9.09 -21.35
N GLU A 73 0.31 -8.56 -20.23
CA GLU A 73 -1.08 -8.12 -20.06
C GLU A 73 -1.35 -6.69 -20.58
N GLY A 74 -0.33 -6.00 -21.08
CA GLY A 74 -0.45 -4.68 -21.70
C GLY A 74 -0.73 -3.50 -20.73
N PHE A 75 -0.66 -2.27 -21.26
CA PHE A 75 -0.75 -1.03 -20.47
C PHE A 75 -2.13 -0.76 -19.84
N TYR A 76 -3.22 -1.24 -20.44
CA TYR A 76 -4.58 -1.03 -19.90
C TYR A 76 -4.77 -1.73 -18.54
N ASN A 77 -4.22 -2.94 -18.42
CA ASN A 77 -4.24 -3.71 -17.19
C ASN A 77 -3.33 -3.10 -16.12
N PHE A 78 -2.22 -2.44 -16.50
CA PHE A 78 -1.37 -1.71 -15.55
C PHE A 78 -2.14 -0.64 -14.76
N GLU A 79 -2.88 0.25 -15.43
CA GLU A 79 -3.63 1.31 -14.74
C GLU A 79 -4.70 0.73 -13.80
N ARG A 80 -5.38 -0.32 -14.23
CA ARG A 80 -6.38 -1.03 -13.43
C ARG A 80 -5.79 -1.60 -12.16
N PHE A 81 -4.68 -2.32 -12.28
CA PHE A 81 -4.06 -3.07 -11.19
C PHE A 81 -3.36 -2.14 -10.20
N LEU A 82 -2.69 -1.12 -10.72
CA LEU A 82 -2.12 -0.04 -9.91
C LEU A 82 -3.21 0.66 -9.10
N THR A 83 -4.35 1.00 -9.73
CA THR A 83 -5.47 1.60 -9.02
C THR A 83 -6.01 0.68 -7.92
N ALA A 84 -6.09 -0.63 -8.17
CA ALA A 84 -6.57 -1.59 -7.18
C ALA A 84 -5.68 -1.64 -5.94
N ILE A 85 -4.36 -1.69 -6.13
CA ILE A 85 -3.39 -1.65 -5.03
C ILE A 85 -3.48 -0.33 -4.28
N LEU A 86 -3.45 0.80 -4.97
CA LEU A 86 -3.49 2.12 -4.32
C LEU A 86 -4.79 2.36 -3.53
N VAL A 87 -5.95 1.90 -4.04
CA VAL A 87 -7.20 1.99 -3.26
C VAL A 87 -7.11 1.14 -2.00
N CYS A 88 -6.55 -0.07 -2.09
CA CYS A 88 -6.40 -0.95 -0.95
C CYS A 88 -5.40 -0.40 0.08
N GLU A 89 -4.29 0.17 -0.36
CA GLU A 89 -3.33 0.81 0.54
C GLU A 89 -3.91 2.08 1.18
N ASN A 90 -4.62 2.91 0.41
CA ASN A 90 -5.36 4.05 0.95
C ASN A 90 -6.39 3.60 1.99
N PHE A 91 -7.08 2.49 1.76
CA PHE A 91 -7.99 1.90 2.75
C PHE A 91 -7.25 1.54 4.05
N ILE A 92 -6.08 0.91 3.97
CA ILE A 92 -5.24 0.63 5.14
C ILE A 92 -4.79 1.91 5.83
N TYR A 93 -4.35 2.94 5.08
CA TYR A 93 -3.94 4.21 5.67
C TYR A 93 -5.09 4.92 6.39
N VAL A 94 -6.31 4.91 5.84
CA VAL A 94 -7.48 5.49 6.50
C VAL A 94 -7.76 4.78 7.84
N LEU A 95 -7.57 3.46 7.91
CA LEU A 95 -7.65 2.72 9.17
C LEU A 95 -6.47 2.99 10.11
N GLY A 96 -5.28 3.24 9.55
CA GLY A 96 -4.06 3.58 10.27
C GLY A 96 -4.06 5.00 10.87
N LEU A 97 -4.80 5.95 10.30
CA LEU A 97 -4.85 7.34 10.79
C LEU A 97 -5.34 7.47 12.25
N PRO A 98 -6.54 6.95 12.63
CA PRO A 98 -6.97 6.95 14.02
C PRO A 98 -5.98 6.24 14.95
N LEU A 99 -5.30 5.21 14.44
CA LEU A 99 -4.32 4.45 15.19
C LEU A 99 -3.06 5.27 15.46
N ALA A 100 -2.59 6.06 14.49
CA ALA A 100 -1.48 6.99 14.67
C ALA A 100 -1.79 8.04 15.75
N PHE A 101 -3.00 8.61 15.74
CA PHE A 101 -3.44 9.50 16.82
C PHE A 101 -3.47 8.79 18.18
N TRP A 102 -4.03 7.58 18.23
CA TRP A 102 -4.06 6.81 19.47
C TRP A 102 -2.64 6.55 20.00
N PHE A 103 -1.69 6.18 19.13
CA PHE A 103 -0.30 5.99 19.51
C PHE A 103 0.31 7.26 20.15
N ILE A 104 0.07 8.44 19.57
CA ILE A 104 0.54 9.72 20.10
C ILE A 104 -0.06 10.01 21.49
N PHE A 105 -1.36 9.83 21.66
CA PHE A 105 -2.06 10.13 22.92
C PHE A 105 -1.84 9.08 24.01
N ALA A 106 -1.53 7.84 23.65
CA ALA A 106 -1.27 6.75 24.60
C ALA A 106 0.17 6.72 25.12
N LYS A 107 1.08 7.52 24.55
CA LYS A 107 2.49 7.56 24.93
C LYS A 107 2.67 7.84 26.43
N GLY A 108 3.41 6.98 27.14
CA GLY A 108 3.64 7.09 28.58
C GLY A 108 2.46 6.64 29.46
N SER A 109 1.44 6.02 28.88
CA SER A 109 0.28 5.45 29.60
C SER A 109 0.34 3.92 29.66
N ALA A 110 -0.48 3.32 30.53
CA ALA A 110 -0.58 1.86 30.64
C ALA A 110 -1.10 1.15 29.36
N VAL A 111 -1.65 1.90 28.40
CA VAL A 111 -2.25 1.37 27.15
C VAL A 111 -1.40 1.66 25.90
N GLU A 112 -0.17 2.13 26.06
CA GLU A 112 0.76 2.48 24.97
C GLU A 112 1.03 1.32 23.99
N THR A 113 0.95 0.07 24.47
CA THR A 113 1.23 -1.12 23.66
C THR A 113 0.07 -1.56 22.77
N TYR A 114 -1.18 -1.18 23.07
CA TYR A 114 -2.35 -1.65 22.32
C TYR A 114 -2.38 -1.17 20.86
N PRO A 115 -2.05 0.10 20.53
CA PRO A 115 -1.98 0.54 19.15
C PRO A 115 -0.99 -0.27 18.30
N ILE A 116 0.10 -0.76 18.90
CA ILE A 116 1.14 -1.54 18.22
C ILE A 116 0.58 -2.90 17.73
N TYR A 117 -0.25 -3.57 18.53
CA TYR A 117 -0.86 -4.84 18.13
C TYR A 117 -1.85 -4.66 16.98
N ILE A 118 -2.64 -3.58 17.00
CA ILE A 118 -3.57 -3.26 15.91
C ILE A 118 -2.79 -2.89 14.65
N ALA A 119 -1.68 -2.17 14.77
CA ALA A 119 -0.81 -1.84 13.63
C ALA A 119 -0.26 -3.12 13.01
N GLY A 120 0.21 -4.07 13.83
CA GLY A 120 0.65 -5.39 13.37
C GLY A 120 -0.45 -6.13 12.63
N PHE A 121 -1.68 -6.14 13.15
CA PHE A 121 -2.84 -6.73 12.46
C PHE A 121 -3.12 -6.06 11.10
N LEU A 122 -3.07 -4.72 11.02
CA LEU A 122 -3.27 -4.00 9.77
C LEU A 122 -2.18 -4.31 8.73
N VAL A 123 -0.92 -4.52 9.15
CA VAL A 123 0.16 -4.98 8.28
C VAL A 123 -0.16 -6.37 7.71
N PHE A 124 -0.58 -7.32 8.57
CA PHE A 124 -0.99 -8.66 8.10
C PHE A 124 -2.19 -8.58 7.15
N TRP A 125 -3.16 -7.71 7.43
CA TRP A 125 -4.32 -7.50 6.56
C TRP A 125 -3.91 -6.93 5.20
N SER A 126 -3.00 -5.96 5.18
CA SER A 126 -2.43 -5.38 3.96
C SER A 126 -1.71 -6.45 3.12
N LEU A 127 -0.85 -7.26 3.74
CA LEU A 127 -0.14 -8.35 3.07
C LEU A 127 -1.11 -9.37 2.45
N ALA A 128 -2.17 -9.71 3.18
CA ALA A 128 -3.20 -10.61 2.71
C ALA A 128 -3.95 -10.01 1.51
N ILE A 129 -4.37 -8.74 1.58
CA ILE A 129 -5.05 -8.06 0.46
C ILE A 129 -4.17 -8.07 -0.79
N ILE A 130 -2.89 -7.71 -0.66
CA ILE A 130 -1.97 -7.67 -1.80
C ILE A 130 -1.76 -9.08 -2.37
N ALA A 131 -1.62 -10.11 -1.52
CA ALA A 131 -1.54 -11.49 -1.99
C ALA A 131 -2.80 -11.93 -2.74
N TYR A 132 -3.99 -11.58 -2.24
CA TYR A 132 -5.25 -11.84 -2.91
C TYR A 132 -5.32 -11.12 -4.26
N LEU A 133 -4.99 -9.83 -4.32
CA LEU A 133 -4.94 -9.05 -5.55
C LEU A 133 -4.00 -9.70 -6.56
N LEU A 134 -2.77 -10.04 -6.17
CA LEU A 134 -1.79 -10.66 -7.06
C LEU A 134 -2.25 -12.03 -7.58
N LYS A 135 -2.92 -12.83 -6.74
CA LYS A 135 -3.52 -14.10 -7.14
C LYS A 135 -4.60 -13.88 -8.19
N GLU A 136 -5.59 -13.06 -7.87
CA GLU A 136 -6.79 -12.90 -8.69
C GLU A 136 -6.50 -12.09 -9.96
N LEU A 137 -5.57 -11.13 -9.93
CA LEU A 137 -5.28 -10.27 -11.09
C LEU A 137 -4.41 -10.95 -12.14
N PHE A 138 -3.46 -11.78 -11.71
CA PHE A 138 -2.42 -12.34 -12.58
C PHE A 138 -2.46 -13.88 -12.61
N GLU A 139 -3.49 -14.49 -12.03
CA GLU A 139 -3.68 -15.94 -11.93
C GLU A 139 -2.47 -16.67 -11.31
N PHE A 140 -1.78 -16.03 -10.37
CA PHE A 140 -0.68 -16.65 -9.64
C PHE A 140 -1.19 -17.69 -8.62
N SER A 141 -0.36 -18.67 -8.28
CA SER A 141 -0.66 -19.56 -7.15
C SER A 141 -0.59 -18.79 -5.82
N TRP A 142 -1.34 -19.23 -4.81
CA TRP A 142 -1.33 -18.62 -3.47
C TRP A 142 0.08 -18.48 -2.89
N GLN A 143 0.95 -19.46 -3.13
CA GLN A 143 2.33 -19.43 -2.67
C GLN A 143 3.10 -18.28 -3.32
N ILE A 144 3.02 -18.14 -4.65
CA ILE A 144 3.70 -17.07 -5.39
C ILE A 144 3.15 -15.71 -4.97
N SER A 145 1.84 -15.55 -4.89
CA SER A 145 1.22 -14.28 -4.52
C SER A 145 1.57 -13.84 -3.09
N THR A 146 1.66 -14.79 -2.15
CA THR A 146 2.07 -14.50 -0.77
C THR A 146 3.54 -14.12 -0.72
N SER A 147 4.42 -14.83 -1.44
CA SER A 147 5.84 -14.46 -1.51
C SER A 147 6.04 -13.10 -2.16
N LEU A 148 5.30 -12.79 -3.23
CA LEU A 148 5.36 -11.49 -3.90
C LEU A 148 4.78 -10.36 -3.05
N SER A 149 3.73 -10.60 -2.26
CA SER A 149 3.18 -9.56 -1.37
C SER A 149 4.15 -9.22 -0.23
N ILE A 150 4.82 -10.23 0.33
CA ILE A 150 5.90 -10.03 1.31
C ILE A 150 7.06 -9.28 0.66
N LEU A 151 7.52 -9.70 -0.53
CA LEU A 151 8.59 -9.03 -1.24
C LEU A 151 8.24 -7.57 -1.54
N TYR A 152 7.02 -7.32 -2.02
CA TYR A 152 6.50 -5.97 -2.25
C TYR A 152 6.56 -5.13 -0.96
N PHE A 153 6.02 -5.65 0.14
CA PHE A 153 6.04 -4.94 1.42
C PHE A 153 7.46 -4.62 1.89
N LEU A 154 8.38 -5.59 1.80
CA LEU A 154 9.77 -5.38 2.17
C LEU A 154 10.43 -4.32 1.29
N LEU A 155 10.21 -4.35 -0.02
CA LEU A 155 10.76 -3.35 -0.94
C LEU A 155 10.17 -1.96 -0.67
N THR A 156 8.85 -1.86 -0.55
CA THR A 156 8.16 -0.57 -0.39
C THR A 156 8.52 0.09 0.93
N TYR A 157 8.45 -0.63 2.06
CA TYR A 157 8.65 -0.01 3.38
C TYR A 157 10.08 -0.11 3.90
N LEU A 158 10.73 -1.28 3.83
CA LEU A 158 12.13 -1.41 4.27
C LEU A 158 13.11 -0.93 3.20
N GLY A 159 12.78 -1.10 1.92
CA GLY A 159 13.63 -0.62 0.83
C GLY A 159 13.62 0.91 0.73
N SER A 160 12.47 1.57 0.89
CA SER A 160 12.43 3.05 0.95
C SER A 160 13.26 3.57 2.13
N LEU A 161 13.04 3.03 3.33
CA LEU A 161 13.82 3.38 4.53
C LEU A 161 15.32 3.12 4.34
N GLY A 162 15.68 1.95 3.81
CA GLY A 162 17.08 1.59 3.57
C GLY A 162 17.77 2.48 2.54
N LEU A 163 17.03 2.93 1.51
CA LEU A 163 17.53 3.89 0.52
C LEU A 163 17.78 5.26 1.13
N LEU A 164 16.90 5.74 2.02
CA LEU A 164 17.09 7.00 2.75
C LEU A 164 18.35 6.94 3.63
N LEU A 165 18.47 5.89 4.44
CA LEU A 165 19.63 5.70 5.29
C LEU A 165 20.95 5.64 4.48
N ALA A 166 20.91 5.06 3.28
CA ALA A 166 22.08 4.98 2.40
C ALA A 166 22.51 6.33 1.82
N ILE A 167 21.58 7.29 1.67
CA ILE A 167 21.89 8.66 1.20
C ILE A 167 22.19 9.63 2.35
N GLY A 168 22.25 9.13 3.60
CA GLY A 168 22.57 9.93 4.79
C GLY A 168 21.44 10.85 5.23
N ILE A 169 20.20 10.47 4.89
CA ILE A 169 18.95 11.09 5.31
C ILE A 169 18.25 10.09 6.23
#